data_AF-A0A7S4M5F8-F1
#
_entry.id   AF-A0A7S4M5F8-F1
#
_cell.length_a   1.000
_cell.length_b   1.000
_cell.length_c   1.000
_cell.angle_alpha   90.00
_cell.angle_beta   90.00
_cell.angle_gamma   90.00
#
_symmetry.space_group_name_H-M   'P 1'
#
loop_
_entity.id
_entity.type
_entity.pdbx_description
1 polymer ?
#
loop_
_entity_poly.entity_id
_entity_poly.type
_entity_poly.pdbx_seq_one_letter_code
_entity_poly.pdbx_strand_id
1 'polypeptide(L)'
;DNYVWMTGDDLVGGEFFAKDDTVAELSRGLIGSFQFLPQTEKYRNFVDRWVNLDTEKYPGSGFPPGIFNLFGYDALFVAALAIQALDELGELDKDDPIDPK
;
A
#
# COMPACT_ATOMS: atom_id res chain seq x y z
N ASP A 1 5.95 -33.52 15.03
CA ASP A 1 4.55 -33.30 14.63
C ASP A 1 3.96 -31.93 15.01
N ASN A 2 4.74 -31.04 15.64
CA ASN A 2 4.33 -29.65 15.85
C ASN A 2 5.44 -28.75 15.33
N TYR A 3 5.32 -28.30 14.08
CA TYR A 3 6.27 -27.37 13.47
C TYR A 3 5.68 -25.96 13.53
N VAL A 4 6.53 -24.99 13.86
CA VAL A 4 6.21 -23.57 13.75
C VAL A 4 7.04 -23.01 12.60
N TRP A 5 6.38 -22.29 11.70
CA TRP A 5 7.01 -21.66 10.55
C TRP A 5 6.93 -20.15 10.72
N MET A 6 8.08 -19.49 10.75
CA MET A 6 8.12 -18.03 10.72
C MET A 6 8.20 -17.57 9.27
N THR A 7 7.32 -16.69 8.85
CA THR A 7 7.47 -16.00 7.58
C THR A 7 8.10 -14.63 7.81
N GLY A 8 8.93 -14.19 6.87
CA GLY A 8 9.51 -12.85 6.88
C GLY A 8 8.68 -11.82 6.11
N ASP A 9 7.42 -12.14 5.80
CA ASP A 9 6.53 -11.25 5.04
C ASP A 9 5.64 -10.46 6.01
N ASP A 10 5.28 -9.25 5.61
CA ASP A 10 4.55 -8.25 6.39
C ASP A 10 3.02 -8.42 6.26
N LEU A 11 2.58 -9.47 5.58
CA LEU A 11 1.18 -9.67 5.17
C LEU A 11 0.60 -11.02 5.58
N VAL A 12 1.15 -11.64 6.64
CA VAL A 12 0.63 -12.92 7.13
C VAL A 12 -0.82 -12.78 7.56
N GLY A 13 -1.66 -13.68 7.04
CA GLY A 13 -3.08 -13.73 7.35
C GLY A 13 -3.91 -12.63 6.66
N GLY A 14 -3.31 -11.84 5.77
CA GLY A 14 -4.08 -10.93 4.91
C GLY A 14 -5.00 -11.72 3.97
N GLU A 15 -6.14 -11.12 3.60
CA GLU A 15 -7.13 -11.71 2.68
C GLU A 15 -6.52 -12.12 1.32
N PHE A 16 -5.37 -11.53 0.97
CA PHE A 16 -4.63 -11.88 -0.25
C PHE A 16 -4.02 -13.30 -0.20
N PHE A 17 -3.71 -13.83 0.99
CA PHE A 17 -2.99 -15.09 1.17
C PHE A 17 -3.85 -16.20 1.78
N ALA A 18 -4.87 -15.88 2.58
CA ALA A 18 -5.77 -16.86 3.19
C ALA A 18 -7.17 -16.80 2.55
N LYS A 19 -7.26 -17.15 1.26
CA LYS A 19 -8.49 -17.02 0.45
C LYS A 19 -9.52 -18.14 0.66
N ASP A 20 -9.13 -19.25 1.28
CA ASP A 20 -10.01 -20.39 1.53
C ASP A 20 -9.62 -21.17 2.80
N ASP A 21 -10.56 -22.00 3.27
CA ASP A 21 -10.42 -22.81 4.49
C ASP A 21 -9.28 -23.83 4.41
N THR A 22 -8.94 -24.31 3.21
CA THR A 22 -7.84 -25.27 3.02
C THR A 22 -6.50 -24.60 3.27
N VAL A 23 -6.32 -23.38 2.76
CA VAL A 23 -5.11 -22.59 3.03
C VAL A 23 -5.00 -22.24 4.51
N ALA A 24 -6.10 -21.88 5.17
CA ALA A 24 -6.09 -21.63 6.61
C ALA A 24 -5.68 -22.88 7.42
N GLU A 25 -6.18 -24.06 7.05
CA GLU A 25 -5.89 -25.32 7.74
C GLU A 25 -4.47 -25.83 7.51
N LEU A 26 -3.91 -25.58 6.32
CA LEU A 26 -2.48 -25.82 6.04
C LEU A 26 -1.58 -24.78 6.72
N SER A 27 -2.13 -23.61 7.06
CA SER A 27 -1.39 -22.53 7.69
C SER A 27 -1.27 -22.67 9.21
N ARG A 28 -1.77 -23.76 9.80
CA ARG A 28 -1.66 -24.02 11.24
C ARG A 28 -0.18 -24.12 11.65
N GLY A 29 0.24 -23.22 12.54
CA GLY A 29 1.64 -23.12 12.99
C GLY A 29 2.47 -22.06 12.26
N LEU A 30 1.89 -21.31 11.31
CA LEU A 30 2.54 -20.13 10.76
C LEU A 30 2.42 -18.94 11.71
N ILE A 31 3.55 -18.27 11.91
CA ILE A 31 3.65 -17.00 12.64
C ILE A 31 4.33 -16.02 11.69
N GLY A 32 3.80 -14.81 11.60
CA GLY A 32 4.54 -13.71 10.98
C GLY A 32 3.94 -12.38 11.38
N SER A 33 4.39 -11.34 10.70
CA SER A 33 3.94 -9.99 10.92
C SER A 33 2.79 -9.63 10.00
N PHE A 34 1.91 -8.76 10.49
CA PHE A 34 1.00 -7.99 9.66
C PHE A 34 1.31 -6.52 9.88
N GLN A 35 1.27 -5.72 8.82
CA GLN A 35 1.39 -4.29 8.97
C GLN A 35 0.14 -3.72 9.63
N PHE A 36 0.34 -2.98 10.72
CA PHE A 36 -0.73 -2.23 11.36
C PHE A 36 -0.97 -0.93 10.58
N LEU A 37 -2.14 -0.81 9.96
CA LEU A 37 -2.60 0.43 9.34
C LEU A 37 -3.55 1.16 10.29
N PRO A 38 -3.16 2.33 10.83
CA PRO A 38 -4.03 3.11 11.70
C PRO A 38 -5.30 3.52 10.96
N GLN A 39 -6.46 3.26 11.57
CA GLN A 39 -7.77 3.60 11.03
C GLN A 39 -8.07 5.11 11.18
N THR A 40 -7.30 5.93 10.46
CA THR A 40 -7.48 7.37 10.41
C THR A 40 -8.59 7.76 9.44
N GLU A 41 -9.09 8.99 9.55
CA GLU A 41 -10.05 9.53 8.58
C GLU A 41 -9.45 9.57 7.16
N LYS A 42 -8.17 9.95 7.03
CA LYS A 42 -7.46 9.96 5.74
C LYS A 42 -7.46 8.57 5.09
N TYR A 43 -7.17 7.54 5.87
CA TYR A 43 -7.19 6.16 5.38
C TYR A 43 -8.60 5.73 4.94
N ARG A 44 -9.63 6.00 5.76
CA ARG A 44 -11.02 5.68 5.39
C ARG A 44 -11.44 6.38 4.10
N ASN A 45 -11.17 7.68 3.98
CA ASN A 45 -11.50 8.45 2.77
C ASN A 45 -10.75 7.91 1.54
N PHE A 46 -9.51 7.44 1.69
CA PHE A 46 -8.77 6.79 0.62
C PHE A 46 -9.44 5.47 0.19
N VAL A 47 -9.75 4.59 1.14
CA VAL A 47 -10.43 3.32 0.88
C VAL A 47 -11.78 3.55 0.21
N ASP A 48 -12.60 4.46 0.76
CA ASP A 48 -13.91 4.80 0.21
C ASP A 48 -13.80 5.29 -1.23
N ARG A 49 -12.82 6.13 -1.54
CA ARG A 49 -12.59 6.56 -2.93
C ARG A 49 -12.13 5.39 -3.81
N TRP A 50 -11.22 4.56 -3.32
CA TRP A 50 -10.65 3.44 -4.07
C TRP A 50 -11.71 2.40 -4.47
N VAL A 51 -12.57 2.01 -3.54
CA VAL A 51 -13.63 1.00 -3.81
C VAL A 51 -14.70 1.51 -4.77
N ASN A 52 -14.84 2.84 -4.91
CA ASN A 52 -15.80 3.48 -5.81
C ASN A 52 -15.19 3.92 -7.15
N LEU A 53 -13.93 3.56 -7.45
CA LEU A 53 -13.34 3.82 -8.77
C LEU A 53 -13.97 2.94 -9.85
N ASP A 54 -14.11 3.49 -11.05
CA ASP A 54 -14.49 2.76 -12.25
C ASP A 54 -13.49 1.63 -12.53
N THR A 55 -13.96 0.38 -12.40
CA THR A 55 -13.13 -0.83 -12.50
C THR A 55 -12.71 -1.16 -13.93
N GLU A 56 -13.40 -0.62 -14.96
CA GLU A 56 -12.96 -0.77 -16.35
C GLU A 56 -11.75 0.13 -16.63
N LYS A 57 -11.75 1.35 -16.08
CA LYS A 57 -10.64 2.29 -16.21
C LYS A 57 -9.48 1.98 -15.27
N TYR A 58 -9.78 1.47 -14.08
CA TYR A 58 -8.80 1.16 -13.03
C TYR A 58 -8.88 -0.31 -12.61
N PRO A 59 -8.35 -1.24 -13.41
CA PRO A 59 -8.36 -2.65 -13.06
C PRO A 59 -7.69 -2.89 -11.70
N GLY A 60 -8.36 -3.66 -10.83
CA GLY A 60 -7.91 -3.90 -9.45
C GLY A 60 -8.44 -2.89 -8.43
N SER A 61 -9.32 -1.96 -8.83
CA SER A 61 -10.20 -1.23 -7.90
C SER A 61 -11.50 -2.01 -7.63
N GLY A 62 -12.43 -1.41 -6.87
CA GLY A 62 -13.74 -2.03 -6.57
C GLY A 62 -13.77 -2.95 -5.35
N PHE A 63 -12.61 -3.14 -4.71
CA PHE A 63 -12.44 -3.88 -3.46
C PHE A 63 -11.40 -3.16 -2.58
N PRO A 64 -11.34 -3.41 -1.27
CA PRO A 64 -10.39 -2.74 -0.39
C PRO A 64 -8.95 -2.83 -0.91
N PRO A 65 -8.19 -1.71 -0.94
CA PRO A 65 -6.83 -1.71 -1.45
C PRO A 65 -5.89 -2.55 -0.59
N GLY A 66 -4.96 -3.25 -1.24
CA GLY A 66 -3.86 -3.91 -0.53
C GLY A 66 -2.80 -2.90 -0.06
N ILE A 67 -1.89 -3.35 0.80
CA ILE A 67 -0.82 -2.49 1.34
C ILE A 67 0.03 -1.83 0.25
N PHE A 68 0.31 -2.58 -0.82
CA PHE A 68 1.15 -2.10 -1.92
C PHE A 68 0.46 -1.00 -2.72
N ASN A 69 -0.87 -1.04 -2.82
CA ASN A 69 -1.62 0.05 -3.44
C ASN A 69 -1.53 1.33 -2.60
N LEU A 70 -1.60 1.20 -1.27
CA LEU A 70 -1.41 2.33 -0.35
C LEU A 70 0.01 2.91 -0.47
N PHE A 71 1.04 2.07 -0.45
CA PHE A 71 2.43 2.54 -0.61
C PHE A 71 2.67 3.19 -1.97
N GLY A 72 2.14 2.63 -3.05
CA GLY A 72 2.23 3.24 -4.37
C GLY A 72 1.53 4.60 -4.42
N TYR A 73 0.35 4.72 -3.80
CA TYR A 73 -0.38 5.98 -3.71
C TYR A 73 0.41 7.03 -2.91
N ASP A 74 0.92 6.67 -1.73
CA ASP A 74 1.67 7.58 -0.86
C ASP A 74 3.00 8.00 -1.51
N ALA A 75 3.70 7.10 -2.20
CA ALA A 75 4.92 7.42 -2.92
C ALA A 75 4.68 8.48 -4.01
N LEU A 76 3.62 8.32 -4.80
CA LEU A 76 3.25 9.31 -5.83
C LEU A 76 2.79 10.63 -5.22
N PHE A 77 2.03 10.57 -4.12
CA PHE A 77 1.57 11.77 -3.41
C PHE A 77 2.75 12.57 -2.85
N VAL A 78 3.71 11.91 -2.20
CA VAL A 78 4.94 12.55 -1.69
C VAL A 78 5.78 13.12 -2.85
N ALA A 79 5.91 12.39 -3.95
CA ALA A 79 6.61 12.90 -5.13
C ALA A 79 5.95 14.18 -5.68
N ALA A 80 4.61 14.21 -5.76
CA ALA A 80 3.88 15.40 -6.19
C ALA A 80 4.09 16.59 -5.23
N LEU A 81 4.05 16.36 -3.92
CA LEU A 81 4.34 17.39 -2.92
C LEU A 81 5.78 17.91 -3.03
N ALA A 82 6.75 17.04 -3.29
CA ALA A 82 8.14 17.44 -3.47
C ALA A 82 8.32 18.32 -4.72
N ILE A 83 7.68 17.93 -5.84
CA ILE A 83 7.67 18.74 -7.07
C ILE A 83 7.03 20.10 -6.80
N GLN A 84 5.87 20.13 -6.14
CA GLN A 84 5.20 21.39 -5.79
C GLN A 84 6.10 22.28 -4.91
N ALA A 85 6.79 21.72 -3.93
CA ALA A 85 7.68 22.48 -3.07
C ALA A 85 8.86 23.08 -3.85
N LEU A 86 9.41 22.36 -4.84
CA LEU A 86 10.46 22.88 -5.72
C LEU A 86 9.95 23.99 -6.65
N ASP A 87 8.72 23.84 -7.16
CA ASP A 87 8.05 24.85 -7.99
C ASP A 87 7.85 26.16 -7.22
N GLU A 88 7.34 26.07 -5.99
CA GLU A 88 7.11 27.23 -5.11
C GLU A 88 8.42 27.96 -4.73
N LEU A 89 9.56 27.27 -4.79
CA LEU A 89 10.89 27.85 -4.58
C LEU A 89 11.53 28.40 -5.88
N GLY A 90 10.86 28.25 -7.03
CA GLY A 90 11.40 28.62 -8.34
C GLY A 90 12.60 27.76 -8.75
N GLU A 91 12.74 26.56 -8.19
CA GLU A 91 13.85 25.64 -8.50
C GLU A 91 13.62 24.89 -9.82
N LEU A 92 12.36 24.76 -10.28
CA LEU A 92 12.03 24.06 -11.53
C LEU A 92 12.31 24.90 -12.79
N ASP A 93 12.38 26.22 -12.66
CA ASP A 93 12.60 27.17 -13.77
C ASP A 93 14.10 27.47 -14.00
N LYS A 94 14.98 26.90 -13.18
CA LYS A 94 16.42 27.11 -13.31
C LYS A 94 16.94 26.23 -14.46
N ASP A 95 17.73 26.82 -15.35
CA ASP A 95 18.44 26.07 -16.42
C ASP A 95 19.55 25.15 -15.86
N ASP A 96 19.79 25.19 -14.55
CA ASP A 96 20.73 24.32 -13.86
C ASP A 96 20.06 22.98 -13.51
N PRO A 97 20.71 21.83 -13.76
CA PRO A 97 20.17 20.54 -13.37
C PRO A 97 19.94 20.48 -11.86
N ILE A 98 18.77 20.00 -11.45
CA ILE A 98 18.40 19.79 -10.04
C ILE A 98 19.47 18.91 -9.38
N ASP A 99 20.21 19.45 -8.42
CA ASP A 99 21.21 18.74 -7.61
C ASP A 99 20.49 17.84 -6.59
N PRO A 100 20.50 16.50 -6.76
CA PRO A 100 19.88 15.59 -5.81
C PRO A 100 20.86 15.38 -4.65
N LYS A 101 20.80 16.29 -3.66
CA LYS A 101 21.58 16.14 -2.42
C LYS A 101 21.17 14.92 -1.61
#